data_AF-A0A519ZGN1-F1
#
_entry.id   AF-A0A519ZGN1-F1
#
_cell.length_a   1.000
_cell.length_b   1.000
_cell.length_c   1.000
_cell.angle_alpha   90.00
_cell.angle_beta   90.00
_cell.angle_gamma   90.00
#
_symmetry.space_group_name_H-M   'P 1'
#
loop_
_entity.id
_entity.type
_entity.pdbx_description
1 polymer ?
#
loop_
_entity_poly.entity_id
_entity_poly.type
_entity_poly.pdbx_seq_one_letter_code
_entity_poly.pdbx_strand_id
1 'polypeptide(L)'
;FLAFFFVTTSSNVRAADTTTVLSPNKQIQFKLFKQGSQLSYKITFRGINVIETSPLVATLNNESITEGPTIGSSKIYSIKESYPWYGVHSTAVNECNGAKIPLTSKQATYTINVRVFNDGAAFQLDIPGATNTPRIPDEATVFNIPKGSTIWYHDMESHYESLYSKNEISKVQKGAWVAPPGTFKLPQGIYAAITEADLKGYAGMSLQANGNSGLVIRLAHNQPTSYPYRLRYSPEDTLRLMQPASITGNIKTPWRVVMIGADLNTMVNFRNSEAKFYRFSNITILRPAIIHYLTSRQLTAAPPPILNPLENQRNLNPMQ
;
A
#
# COMPACT_ATOMS: atom_id res chain seq x y z
N PHE A 1 -38.50 10.49 58.92
CA PHE A 1 -37.39 10.75 58.00
C PHE A 1 -37.09 9.49 57.22
N LEU A 2 -37.54 9.41 55.96
CA LEU A 2 -37.33 8.25 55.09
C LEU A 2 -36.09 8.54 54.22
N ALA A 3 -35.01 7.79 54.43
CA ALA A 3 -33.77 7.97 53.67
C ALA A 3 -33.84 7.17 52.36
N PHE A 4 -33.84 7.89 51.23
CA PHE A 4 -33.70 7.29 49.91
C PHE A 4 -32.22 7.03 49.63
N PHE A 5 -31.84 5.75 49.56
CA PHE A 5 -30.52 5.32 49.07
C PHE A 5 -30.51 5.38 47.55
N PHE A 6 -29.75 6.33 46.98
CA PHE A 6 -29.40 6.31 45.57
C PHE A 6 -28.30 5.28 45.34
N VAL A 7 -28.65 4.15 44.73
CA VAL A 7 -27.68 3.19 44.21
C VAL A 7 -27.18 3.70 42.87
N THR A 8 -25.96 4.24 42.84
CA THR A 8 -25.25 4.56 41.59
C THR A 8 -24.68 3.27 41.00
N THR A 9 -25.37 2.72 40.00
CA THR A 9 -24.81 1.62 39.20
C THR A 9 -23.77 2.19 38.23
N SER A 10 -22.49 2.01 38.56
CA SER A 10 -21.38 2.24 37.65
C SER A 10 -21.43 1.21 36.52
N SER A 11 -21.90 1.61 35.35
CA SER A 11 -21.81 0.78 34.15
C SER A 11 -20.35 0.76 33.69
N ASN A 12 -19.68 -0.39 33.89
CA ASN A 12 -18.43 -0.68 33.21
C ASN A 12 -18.74 -0.79 31.70
N VAL A 13 -18.55 0.31 30.96
CA VAL A 13 -18.56 0.30 29.51
C VAL A 13 -17.37 -0.55 29.06
N ARG A 14 -17.60 -1.85 28.83
CA ARG A 14 -16.64 -2.67 28.10
C ARG A 14 -16.46 -2.04 26.72
N ALA A 15 -15.23 -1.65 26.39
CA ALA A 15 -14.89 -1.29 25.02
C ALA A 15 -15.33 -2.44 24.10
N ALA A 16 -16.04 -2.11 23.03
CA ALA A 16 -16.44 -3.13 22.08
C ALA A 16 -15.17 -3.75 21.46
N ASP A 17 -14.99 -5.06 21.59
CA ASP A 17 -13.91 -5.84 20.93
C ASP A 17 -14.05 -5.85 19.39
N THR A 18 -14.91 -4.99 18.84
CA THR A 18 -15.23 -4.86 17.44
C THR A 18 -15.46 -3.40 17.11
N THR A 19 -14.78 -2.91 16.08
CA THR A 19 -15.04 -1.59 15.47
C THR A 19 -15.52 -1.80 14.05
N THR A 20 -16.62 -1.15 13.68
CA THR A 20 -17.17 -1.19 12.32
C THR A 20 -17.20 0.22 11.74
N VAL A 21 -16.68 0.38 10.53
CA VAL A 21 -16.70 1.65 9.78
C VAL A 21 -17.38 1.40 8.44
N LEU A 22 -18.39 2.22 8.13
CA LEU A 22 -19.12 2.18 6.85
C LEU A 22 -18.65 3.32 5.96
N SER A 23 -18.61 3.09 4.64
CA SER A 23 -18.44 4.17 3.66
C SER A 23 -19.56 5.22 3.78
N PRO A 24 -19.38 6.43 3.26
CA PRO A 24 -20.43 7.46 3.21
C PRO A 24 -21.76 6.95 2.61
N ASN A 25 -21.70 6.17 1.53
CA ASN A 25 -22.88 5.55 0.90
C ASN A 25 -23.30 4.22 1.53
N LYS A 26 -22.63 3.79 2.60
CA LYS A 26 -22.88 2.55 3.37
C LYS A 26 -22.75 1.25 2.58
N GLN A 27 -22.17 1.27 1.38
CA GLN A 27 -21.98 0.07 0.57
C GLN A 27 -20.70 -0.70 0.93
N ILE A 28 -19.65 -0.02 1.41
CA ILE A 28 -18.43 -0.68 1.87
C ILE A 28 -18.41 -0.67 3.40
N GLN A 29 -18.07 -1.82 4.00
CA GLN A 29 -17.88 -1.95 5.44
C GLN A 29 -16.49 -2.51 5.74
N PHE A 30 -15.75 -1.84 6.61
CA PHE A 30 -14.57 -2.39 7.26
C PHE A 30 -14.93 -2.78 8.70
N LYS A 31 -14.62 -4.01 9.10
CA LYS A 31 -14.84 -4.49 10.47
C LYS A 31 -13.52 -5.00 11.05
N LEU A 32 -13.05 -4.39 12.14
CA LEU A 32 -11.90 -4.83 12.93
C LEU A 32 -12.40 -5.54 14.20
N PHE A 33 -11.82 -6.67 14.57
CA PHE A 33 -12.19 -7.44 15.76
C PHE A 33 -11.07 -8.39 16.18
N LYS A 34 -11.19 -9.03 17.35
CA LYS A 34 -10.32 -10.15 17.74
C LYS A 34 -10.94 -11.50 17.34
N GLN A 35 -10.14 -12.37 16.72
CA GLN A 35 -10.46 -13.78 16.55
C GLN A 35 -9.51 -14.59 17.44
N GLY A 36 -10.00 -15.03 18.60
CA GLY A 36 -9.11 -15.50 19.67
C GLY A 36 -8.26 -14.34 20.20
N SER A 37 -6.94 -14.53 20.27
CA SER A 37 -5.98 -13.46 20.62
C SER A 37 -5.62 -12.56 19.43
N GLN A 38 -5.75 -13.04 18.19
CA GLN A 38 -5.24 -12.36 17.01
C GLN A 38 -6.20 -11.27 16.53
N LEU A 39 -5.68 -10.05 16.33
CA LEU A 39 -6.43 -8.99 15.67
C LEU A 39 -6.69 -9.37 14.21
N SER A 40 -7.94 -9.21 13.79
CA SER A 40 -8.42 -9.59 12.46
C SER A 40 -9.36 -8.53 11.90
N TYR A 41 -9.51 -8.52 10.58
CA TYR A 41 -10.44 -7.64 9.90
C TYR A 41 -11.17 -8.38 8.77
N LYS A 42 -12.25 -7.78 8.29
CA LYS A 42 -12.89 -8.15 7.03
C LYS A 42 -13.44 -6.92 6.31
N ILE A 43 -13.57 -7.02 5.00
CA ILE A 43 -14.11 -5.94 4.16
C ILE A 43 -15.26 -6.49 3.32
N THR A 44 -16.40 -5.82 3.34
CA THR A 44 -17.56 -6.19 2.52
C THR A 44 -17.97 -5.06 1.60
N PHE A 45 -18.53 -5.41 0.43
CA PHE A 45 -19.18 -4.50 -0.50
C PHE A 45 -20.58 -5.01 -0.79
N ARG A 46 -21.61 -4.22 -0.47
CA ARG A 46 -23.03 -4.58 -0.58
C ARG A 46 -23.35 -5.92 0.12
N GLY A 47 -22.71 -6.16 1.26
CA GLY A 47 -22.85 -7.39 2.04
C GLY A 47 -22.03 -8.59 1.54
N ILE A 48 -21.37 -8.49 0.38
CA ILE A 48 -20.49 -9.55 -0.15
C ILE A 48 -19.07 -9.34 0.40
N ASN A 49 -18.44 -10.39 0.92
CA ASN A 49 -17.06 -10.32 1.38
C ASN A 49 -16.13 -10.07 0.18
N VAL A 50 -15.40 -8.95 0.22
CA VAL A 50 -14.31 -8.64 -0.73
C VAL A 50 -12.98 -9.14 -0.16
N ILE A 51 -12.78 -8.93 1.14
CA ILE A 51 -11.73 -9.56 1.93
C ILE A 51 -12.44 -10.35 3.03
N GLU A 52 -12.22 -11.66 3.03
CA GLU A 52 -12.68 -12.57 4.08
C GLU A 52 -12.00 -12.22 5.42
N THR A 53 -12.46 -12.83 6.51
CA THR A 53 -11.78 -12.70 7.81
C THR A 53 -10.28 -12.97 7.65
N SER A 54 -9.47 -11.94 7.90
CA SER A 54 -8.04 -11.95 7.65
C SER A 54 -7.28 -11.42 8.87
N PRO A 55 -6.19 -12.09 9.30
CA PRO A 55 -5.38 -11.60 10.41
C PRO A 55 -4.60 -10.36 9.99
N LEU A 56 -4.60 -9.34 10.86
CA LEU A 56 -3.73 -8.18 10.78
C LEU A 56 -2.50 -8.47 11.64
N VAL A 57 -1.33 -8.60 11.01
CA VAL A 57 -0.10 -9.06 11.68
C VAL A 57 0.99 -8.03 11.51
N ALA A 58 1.45 -7.48 12.63
CA ALA A 58 2.59 -6.57 12.70
C ALA A 58 3.44 -6.90 13.93
N THR A 59 4.76 -6.76 13.77
CA THR A 59 5.74 -6.94 14.83
C THR A 59 6.61 -5.70 15.00
N LEU A 60 7.21 -5.59 16.18
CA LEU A 60 8.21 -4.60 16.51
C LEU A 60 9.34 -5.32 17.25
N ASN A 61 10.56 -5.24 16.74
CA ASN A 61 11.71 -5.99 17.24
C ASN A 61 11.42 -7.51 17.34
N ASN A 62 10.76 -8.06 16.31
CA ASN A 62 10.33 -9.46 16.22
C ASN A 62 9.24 -9.89 17.22
N GLU A 63 8.65 -8.97 17.99
CA GLU A 63 7.56 -9.27 18.90
C GLU A 63 6.23 -8.74 18.37
N SER A 64 5.17 -9.56 18.46
CA SER A 64 3.85 -9.20 17.96
C SER A 64 3.24 -8.04 18.74
N ILE A 65 2.73 -7.04 18.01
CA ILE A 65 1.92 -5.97 18.59
C ILE A 65 0.42 -6.19 18.33
N THR A 66 0.07 -7.14 17.47
CA THR A 66 -1.30 -7.43 17.01
C THR A 66 -1.89 -8.71 17.61
N GLU A 67 -1.10 -9.46 18.38
CA GLU A 67 -1.57 -10.62 19.15
C GLU A 67 -1.82 -10.22 20.62
N GLY A 68 -3.03 -10.48 21.09
CA GLY A 68 -3.49 -10.15 22.43
C GLY A 68 -3.53 -8.66 22.79
N PRO A 69 -3.67 -7.68 21.87
CA PRO A 69 -3.77 -6.28 22.29
C PRO A 69 -5.11 -6.02 22.99
N THR A 70 -5.08 -5.12 23.97
CA THR A 70 -6.29 -4.49 24.50
C THR A 70 -6.77 -3.44 23.50
N ILE A 71 -8.03 -3.53 23.09
CA ILE A 71 -8.66 -2.56 22.18
C ILE A 71 -9.33 -1.48 23.02
N GLY A 72 -8.92 -0.24 22.82
CA GLY A 72 -9.51 0.94 23.46
C GLY A 72 -10.75 1.46 22.72
N SER A 73 -11.42 2.44 23.32
CA SER A 73 -12.58 3.10 22.71
C SER A 73 -12.20 3.82 21.42
N SER A 74 -12.82 3.42 20.31
CA SER A 74 -12.57 4.03 19.00
C SER A 74 -13.12 5.46 18.92
N LYS A 75 -12.36 6.37 18.30
CA LYS A 75 -12.82 7.72 17.93
C LYS A 75 -13.20 7.74 16.45
N ILE A 76 -14.49 7.83 16.17
CA ILE A 76 -15.04 7.94 14.82
C ILE A 76 -14.88 9.37 14.30
N TYR A 77 -14.63 9.52 13.01
CA TYR A 77 -14.56 10.80 12.31
C TYR A 77 -15.04 10.67 10.87
N SER A 78 -15.29 11.79 10.21
CA SER A 78 -15.53 11.85 8.76
C SER A 78 -14.65 12.94 8.15
N ILE A 79 -14.34 12.77 6.87
CA ILE A 79 -13.65 13.76 6.04
C ILE A 79 -14.51 13.97 4.81
N LYS A 80 -14.67 15.23 4.41
CA LYS A 80 -15.29 15.63 3.15
C LYS A 80 -14.62 16.91 2.67
N GLU A 81 -13.69 16.77 1.75
CA GLU A 81 -12.93 17.87 1.19
C GLU A 81 -12.61 17.64 -0.30
N SER A 82 -12.32 18.74 -0.98
CA SER A 82 -11.83 18.72 -2.36
C SER A 82 -10.74 19.77 -2.55
N TYR A 83 -9.75 19.48 -3.39
CA TYR A 83 -8.65 20.39 -3.64
C TYR A 83 -8.00 20.18 -5.03
N PRO A 84 -7.29 21.18 -5.58
CA PRO A 84 -6.65 21.07 -6.89
C PRO A 84 -5.63 19.94 -6.97
N TRP A 85 -5.55 19.24 -8.10
CA TRP A 85 -4.66 18.10 -8.30
C TRP A 85 -4.12 18.07 -9.73
N TYR A 86 -2.87 17.62 -9.90
CA TYR A 86 -2.26 17.37 -11.21
C TYR A 86 -2.24 15.87 -11.50
N GLY A 87 -3.41 15.31 -11.78
CA GLY A 87 -3.57 13.92 -12.24
C GLY A 87 -4.57 13.85 -13.40
N VAL A 88 -5.17 12.68 -13.60
CA VAL A 88 -6.21 12.46 -14.63
C VAL A 88 -7.40 13.42 -14.45
N HIS A 89 -7.64 13.89 -13.23
CA HIS A 89 -8.61 14.95 -12.93
C HIS A 89 -7.90 16.14 -12.28
N SER A 90 -8.41 17.35 -12.55
CA SER A 90 -7.91 18.62 -11.99
C SER A 90 -8.25 18.84 -10.51
N THR A 91 -9.11 17.99 -9.94
CA THR A 91 -9.56 18.09 -8.54
C THR A 91 -9.55 16.71 -7.89
N ALA A 92 -8.92 16.64 -6.73
CA ALA A 92 -9.00 15.51 -5.82
C ALA A 92 -10.19 15.66 -4.88
N VAL A 93 -10.85 14.54 -4.58
CA VAL A 93 -11.96 14.45 -3.62
C VAL A 93 -11.57 13.43 -2.57
N ASN A 94 -11.54 13.86 -1.31
CA ASN A 94 -11.28 13.01 -0.15
C ASN A 94 -12.55 13.00 0.70
N GLU A 95 -13.38 11.98 0.49
CA GLU A 95 -14.64 11.78 1.22
C GLU A 95 -14.69 10.37 1.81
N CYS A 96 -14.56 10.27 3.13
CA CYS A 96 -14.56 9.00 3.84
C CYS A 96 -15.13 9.13 5.26
N ASN A 97 -15.58 8.01 5.79
CA ASN A 97 -15.70 7.85 7.25
C ASN A 97 -14.46 7.11 7.75
N GLY A 98 -14.05 7.38 8.98
CA GLY A 98 -12.88 6.75 9.57
C GLY A 98 -13.02 6.50 11.07
N ALA A 99 -12.10 5.70 11.59
CA ALA A 99 -11.97 5.42 13.01
C ALA A 99 -10.50 5.42 13.40
N LYS A 100 -10.17 6.11 14.49
CA LYS A 100 -8.90 5.93 15.21
C LYS A 100 -9.15 4.98 16.36
N ILE A 101 -8.52 3.82 16.32
CA ILE A 101 -8.73 2.71 17.27
C ILE A 101 -7.46 2.58 18.09
N PRO A 102 -7.43 3.01 19.36
CA PRO A 102 -6.27 2.82 20.23
C PRO A 102 -6.09 1.33 20.56
N LEU A 103 -4.85 0.85 20.56
CA LEU A 103 -4.48 -0.49 20.97
C LEU A 103 -3.28 -0.42 21.92
N THR A 104 -3.27 -1.33 22.89
CA THR A 104 -2.14 -1.52 23.79
C THR A 104 -1.75 -3.00 23.79
N SER A 105 -0.54 -3.29 23.31
CA SER A 105 0.12 -4.58 23.47
C SER A 105 1.19 -4.49 24.57
N LYS A 106 1.91 -5.58 24.82
CA LYS A 106 3.07 -5.57 25.73
C LYS A 106 4.17 -4.62 25.25
N GLN A 107 4.34 -4.46 23.94
CA GLN A 107 5.46 -3.73 23.34
C GLN A 107 5.14 -2.29 22.92
N ALA A 108 3.87 -1.98 22.68
CA ALA A 108 3.50 -0.65 22.21
C ALA A 108 2.06 -0.27 22.58
N THR A 109 1.87 1.01 22.87
CA THR A 109 0.56 1.67 22.70
C THR A 109 0.57 2.38 21.36
N TYR A 110 -0.40 2.07 20.51
CA TYR A 110 -0.46 2.53 19.13
C TYR A 110 -1.90 2.74 18.69
N THR A 111 -2.09 3.27 17.48
CA THR A 111 -3.42 3.47 16.91
C THR A 111 -3.50 2.79 15.55
N ILE A 112 -4.56 2.03 15.31
CA ILE A 112 -4.97 1.68 13.94
C ILE A 112 -5.94 2.76 13.46
N ASN A 113 -5.58 3.40 12.36
CA ASN A 113 -6.43 4.37 11.68
C ASN A 113 -7.08 3.71 10.47
N VAL A 114 -8.40 3.66 10.44
CA VAL A 114 -9.19 3.12 9.33
C VAL A 114 -9.85 4.26 8.57
N ARG A 115 -9.86 4.18 7.25
CA ARG A 115 -10.66 5.03 6.36
C ARG A 115 -11.45 4.16 5.39
N VAL A 116 -12.73 4.46 5.24
CA VAL A 116 -13.64 3.76 4.33
C VAL A 116 -14.29 4.78 3.39
N PHE A 117 -13.95 4.66 2.12
CA PHE A 117 -14.44 5.44 1.00
C PHE A 117 -15.58 4.69 0.31
N ASN A 118 -16.28 5.34 -0.62
CA ASN A 118 -17.32 4.68 -1.42
C ASN A 118 -16.76 3.66 -2.43
N ASP A 119 -15.45 3.69 -2.66
CA ASP A 119 -14.73 2.93 -3.67
C ASP A 119 -13.53 2.15 -3.09
N GLY A 120 -13.36 2.11 -1.76
CA GLY A 120 -12.31 1.33 -1.13
C GLY A 120 -12.24 1.49 0.38
N ALA A 121 -11.42 0.67 1.02
CA ALA A 121 -11.12 0.77 2.44
C ALA A 121 -9.60 0.67 2.67
N ALA A 122 -9.12 1.37 3.68
CA ALA A 122 -7.70 1.40 4.00
C ALA A 122 -7.46 1.46 5.52
N PHE A 123 -6.33 0.93 5.94
CA PHE A 123 -5.85 1.09 7.31
C PHE A 123 -4.35 1.38 7.38
N GLN A 124 -3.92 2.00 8.47
CA GLN A 124 -2.53 2.34 8.78
C GLN A 124 -2.31 2.18 10.28
N LEU A 125 -1.10 1.78 10.68
CA LEU A 125 -0.67 1.79 12.08
C LEU A 125 0.14 3.06 12.35
N ASP A 126 -0.17 3.70 13.48
CA ASP A 126 0.54 4.85 14.04
C ASP A 126 1.12 4.44 15.39
N ILE A 127 2.44 4.23 15.45
CA ILE A 127 3.16 3.64 16.58
C ILE A 127 4.15 4.69 17.13
N PRO A 128 3.70 5.52 18.10
CA PRO A 128 4.57 6.46 18.80
C PRO A 128 5.83 5.79 19.35
N GLY A 129 6.91 6.55 19.41
CA GLY A 129 8.18 6.08 19.96
C GLY A 129 9.18 7.23 20.11
N ALA A 130 10.21 6.97 20.91
CA ALA A 130 11.27 7.94 21.17
C ALA A 130 12.21 8.10 19.96
N THR A 131 12.74 9.31 19.76
CA THR A 131 13.62 9.67 18.62
C THR A 131 15.02 9.06 18.68
N ASN A 132 15.41 8.51 19.83
CA ASN A 132 16.73 7.92 20.09
C ASN A 132 16.69 6.39 20.25
N THR A 133 15.52 5.75 20.14
CA THR A 133 15.39 4.30 20.26
C THR A 133 15.09 3.69 18.89
N PRO A 134 16.04 2.98 18.27
CA PRO A 134 15.79 2.28 17.02
C PRO A 134 14.83 1.11 17.27
N ARG A 135 13.85 0.96 16.39
CA ARG A 135 12.87 -0.14 16.43
C ARG A 135 12.72 -0.72 15.04
N ILE A 136 12.60 -2.03 14.95
CA ILE A 136 12.54 -2.76 13.68
C ILE A 136 11.11 -3.24 13.48
N PRO A 137 10.31 -2.58 12.62
CA PRO A 137 8.96 -3.06 12.32
C PRO A 137 8.99 -4.15 11.24
N ASP A 138 8.07 -5.11 11.34
CA ASP A 138 7.76 -6.03 10.24
C ASP A 138 6.25 -6.25 10.14
N GLU A 139 5.80 -6.72 8.97
CA GLU A 139 4.39 -6.98 8.69
C GLU A 139 4.21 -8.31 7.95
N ALA A 140 3.17 -9.03 8.36
CA ALA A 140 2.70 -10.26 7.71
C ALA A 140 1.17 -10.30 7.62
N THR A 141 0.53 -9.12 7.56
CA THR A 141 -0.93 -9.01 7.43
C THR A 141 -1.40 -9.76 6.19
N VAL A 142 -2.51 -10.48 6.33
CA VAL A 142 -3.06 -11.29 5.24
C VAL A 142 -4.28 -10.61 4.63
N PHE A 143 -4.48 -10.85 3.34
CA PHE A 143 -5.69 -10.53 2.59
C PHE A 143 -6.27 -11.85 2.07
N ASN A 144 -7.21 -12.44 2.80
CA ASN A 144 -7.92 -13.63 2.35
C ASN A 144 -8.96 -13.24 1.30
N ILE A 145 -8.73 -13.68 0.07
CA ILE A 145 -9.60 -13.40 -1.08
C ILE A 145 -10.62 -14.55 -1.20
N PRO A 146 -11.90 -14.28 -1.48
CA PRO A 146 -12.90 -15.32 -1.68
C PRO A 146 -12.48 -16.34 -2.75
N LYS A 147 -12.70 -17.63 -2.46
CA LYS A 147 -12.44 -18.71 -3.43
C LYS A 147 -13.25 -18.50 -4.72
N GLY A 148 -12.72 -18.99 -5.84
CA GLY A 148 -13.29 -18.75 -7.17
C GLY A 148 -13.01 -17.36 -7.75
N SER A 149 -12.37 -16.46 -6.99
CA SER A 149 -11.94 -15.17 -7.54
C SER A 149 -10.82 -15.36 -8.57
N THR A 150 -10.84 -14.56 -9.63
CA THR A 150 -9.76 -14.46 -10.60
C THR A 150 -8.80 -13.35 -10.19
N ILE A 151 -7.49 -13.61 -10.20
CA ILE A 151 -6.44 -12.62 -9.93
C ILE A 151 -5.57 -12.42 -11.18
N TRP A 152 -5.16 -11.18 -11.39
CA TRP A 152 -4.13 -10.79 -12.35
C TRP A 152 -2.92 -10.28 -11.57
N TYR A 153 -1.77 -10.93 -11.74
CA TYR A 153 -0.55 -10.61 -11.00
C TYR A 153 0.69 -10.96 -11.80
N HIS A 154 1.82 -10.38 -11.39
CA HIS A 154 3.14 -10.82 -11.80
C HIS A 154 4.06 -10.93 -10.57
N ASP A 155 5.23 -11.53 -10.75
CA ASP A 155 6.25 -11.69 -9.71
C ASP A 155 7.09 -10.41 -9.52
N MET A 156 8.14 -10.50 -8.71
CA MET A 156 9.07 -9.40 -8.43
C MET A 156 10.39 -9.48 -9.22
N GLU A 157 10.53 -10.46 -10.13
CA GLU A 157 11.82 -10.81 -10.73
C GLU A 157 12.31 -9.73 -11.71
N SER A 158 11.42 -9.22 -12.57
CA SER A 158 11.73 -8.11 -13.49
C SER A 158 11.27 -6.77 -12.92
N HIS A 159 11.49 -6.55 -11.62
CA HIS A 159 10.88 -5.41 -10.90
C HIS A 159 9.35 -5.38 -11.09
N TYR A 160 8.79 -4.18 -11.27
CA TYR A 160 7.37 -3.94 -11.57
C TYR A 160 7.08 -3.98 -13.08
N GLU A 161 7.91 -4.67 -13.87
CA GLU A 161 7.85 -4.69 -15.35
C GLU A 161 7.56 -6.08 -15.94
N SER A 162 7.26 -7.08 -15.09
CA SER A 162 6.90 -8.43 -15.54
C SER A 162 5.51 -8.46 -16.21
N LEU A 163 5.29 -9.44 -17.09
CA LEU A 163 3.99 -9.69 -17.71
C LEU A 163 2.99 -10.26 -16.69
N TYR A 164 1.74 -9.78 -16.75
CA TYR A 164 0.67 -10.28 -15.90
C TYR A 164 0.22 -11.68 -16.32
N SER A 165 0.13 -12.56 -15.33
CA SER A 165 -0.55 -13.85 -15.40
C SER A 165 -1.97 -13.75 -14.84
N LYS A 166 -2.88 -14.55 -15.38
CA LYS A 166 -4.27 -14.66 -14.92
C LYS A 166 -4.50 -16.05 -14.33
N ASN A 167 -4.91 -16.13 -13.08
CA ASN A 167 -5.24 -17.40 -12.42
C ASN A 167 -6.49 -17.25 -11.55
N GLU A 168 -7.11 -18.39 -11.22
CA GLU A 168 -7.98 -18.44 -10.05
C GLU A 168 -7.11 -18.36 -8.78
N ILE A 169 -7.53 -17.59 -7.78
CA ILE A 169 -6.72 -17.34 -6.58
C ILE A 169 -6.38 -18.62 -5.79
N SER A 170 -7.23 -19.65 -5.88
CA SER A 170 -6.99 -20.97 -5.27
C SER A 170 -5.87 -21.76 -5.94
N LYS A 171 -5.51 -21.40 -7.18
CA LYS A 171 -4.46 -22.07 -7.99
C LYS A 171 -3.11 -21.38 -7.90
N VAL A 172 -3.05 -20.19 -7.28
CA VAL A 172 -1.80 -19.49 -7.03
C VAL A 172 -1.02 -20.24 -5.96
N GLN A 173 0.15 -20.74 -6.35
CA GLN A 173 0.96 -21.60 -5.49
C GLN A 173 1.46 -20.86 -4.26
N LYS A 174 1.58 -21.57 -3.13
CA LYS A 174 2.20 -21.05 -1.93
C LYS A 174 3.61 -20.54 -2.25
N GLY A 175 3.94 -19.35 -1.78
CA GLY A 175 5.24 -18.72 -2.02
C GLY A 175 5.32 -17.90 -3.31
N ALA A 176 4.33 -17.99 -4.21
CA ALA A 176 4.28 -17.16 -5.40
C ALA A 176 4.18 -15.68 -5.02
N TRP A 177 5.00 -14.86 -5.67
CA TRP A 177 5.01 -13.42 -5.48
C TRP A 177 3.91 -12.75 -6.30
N VAL A 178 3.34 -11.71 -5.72
CA VAL A 178 2.34 -10.82 -6.31
C VAL A 178 2.84 -9.40 -6.08
N ALA A 179 3.34 -8.77 -7.13
CA ALA A 179 3.67 -7.35 -7.09
C ALA A 179 2.38 -6.52 -6.95
N PRO A 180 2.33 -5.54 -6.02
CA PRO A 180 1.22 -4.60 -5.97
C PRO A 180 1.14 -3.72 -7.24
N PRO A 181 -0.06 -3.34 -7.70
CA PRO A 181 -1.36 -3.70 -7.15
C PRO A 181 -1.79 -5.13 -7.51
N GLY A 182 -2.18 -5.93 -6.51
CA GLY A 182 -2.77 -7.25 -6.71
C GLY A 182 -4.24 -7.14 -7.06
N THR A 183 -4.59 -7.17 -8.36
CA THR A 183 -5.95 -6.94 -8.84
C THR A 183 -6.71 -8.25 -9.01
N PHE A 184 -7.94 -8.32 -8.50
CA PHE A 184 -8.78 -9.50 -8.58
C PHE A 184 -10.26 -9.18 -8.84
N LYS A 185 -10.97 -10.18 -9.34
CA LYS A 185 -12.41 -10.16 -9.63
C LYS A 185 -13.08 -11.31 -8.89
N LEU A 186 -14.08 -10.97 -8.09
CA LEU A 186 -14.92 -11.94 -7.39
C LEU A 186 -15.86 -12.67 -8.37
N PRO A 187 -16.37 -13.86 -8.02
CA PRO A 187 -17.39 -14.57 -8.80
C PRO A 187 -18.63 -13.72 -9.13
N GLN A 188 -19.00 -12.81 -8.23
CA GLN A 188 -20.14 -11.89 -8.37
C GLN A 188 -19.90 -10.73 -9.34
N GLY A 189 -18.70 -10.62 -9.93
CA GLY A 189 -18.35 -9.56 -10.88
C GLY A 189 -17.71 -8.31 -10.27
N ILE A 190 -17.62 -8.23 -8.93
CA ILE A 190 -16.97 -7.14 -8.21
C ILE A 190 -15.46 -7.20 -8.46
N TYR A 191 -14.85 -6.04 -8.71
CA TYR A 191 -13.41 -5.89 -8.87
C TYR A 191 -12.80 -5.28 -7.61
N ALA A 192 -11.58 -5.69 -7.28
CA ALA A 192 -10.81 -5.11 -6.20
C ALA A 192 -9.30 -5.15 -6.50
N ALA A 193 -8.53 -4.30 -5.83
CA ALA A 193 -7.09 -4.29 -5.92
C ALA A 193 -6.45 -3.99 -4.57
N ILE A 194 -5.44 -4.78 -4.19
CA ILE A 194 -4.65 -4.58 -2.97
C ILE A 194 -3.40 -3.79 -3.34
N THR A 195 -3.21 -2.63 -2.71
CA THR A 195 -2.04 -1.75 -2.92
C THR A 195 -1.70 -0.99 -1.64
N GLU A 196 -0.68 -0.15 -1.70
CA GLU A 196 -0.34 0.77 -0.61
C GLU A 196 -0.37 2.24 -1.04
N ALA A 197 -0.40 3.14 -0.06
CA ALA A 197 -0.30 4.58 -0.29
C ALA A 197 0.48 5.28 0.84
N ASP A 198 1.06 6.44 0.52
CA ASP A 198 1.91 7.22 1.43
C ASP A 198 3.15 6.44 1.95
N LEU A 199 3.82 5.69 1.07
CA LEU A 199 5.06 4.98 1.38
C LEU A 199 6.22 5.97 1.56
N LYS A 200 6.47 6.36 2.81
CA LYS A 200 7.57 7.27 3.21
C LYS A 200 8.21 6.80 4.50
N GLY A 201 9.54 6.75 4.54
CA GLY A 201 10.29 6.37 5.74
C GLY A 201 9.94 4.97 6.27
N TYR A 202 9.49 4.08 5.38
CA TYR A 202 9.09 2.71 5.70
C TYR A 202 9.40 1.79 4.51
N ALA A 203 9.56 0.49 4.76
CA ALA A 203 9.84 -0.48 3.69
C ALA A 203 8.59 -0.76 2.84
N GLY A 204 8.75 -0.75 1.51
CA GLY A 204 7.65 -1.06 0.58
C GLY A 204 7.16 -2.50 0.72
N MET A 205 5.86 -2.72 0.48
CA MET A 205 5.28 -4.04 0.56
C MET A 205 5.27 -4.76 -0.79
N SER A 206 5.44 -6.07 -0.75
CA SER A 206 4.99 -7.01 -1.78
C SER A 206 4.01 -7.99 -1.16
N LEU A 207 3.32 -8.75 -1.99
CA LEU A 207 2.39 -9.78 -1.55
C LEU A 207 2.95 -11.16 -1.88
N GLN A 208 2.76 -12.13 -0.99
CA GLN A 208 3.12 -13.52 -1.24
C GLN A 208 1.94 -14.43 -0.96
N ALA A 209 1.61 -15.32 -1.89
CA ALA A 209 0.50 -16.24 -1.73
C ALA A 209 0.77 -17.27 -0.62
N ASN A 210 -0.21 -17.50 0.24
CA ASN A 210 -0.13 -18.52 1.29
C ASN A 210 -0.58 -19.92 0.83
N GLY A 211 -1.03 -20.05 -0.43
CA GLY A 211 -1.55 -21.30 -1.03
C GLY A 211 -3.02 -21.60 -0.67
N ASN A 212 -3.66 -20.76 0.15
CA ASN A 212 -5.03 -20.93 0.64
C ASN A 212 -5.89 -19.71 0.29
N SER A 213 -5.73 -19.18 -0.93
CA SER A 213 -6.40 -17.96 -1.41
C SER A 213 -6.12 -16.68 -0.60
N GLY A 214 -5.05 -16.66 0.20
CA GLY A 214 -4.61 -15.48 0.93
C GLY A 214 -3.31 -14.91 0.40
N LEU A 215 -3.20 -13.59 0.40
CA LEU A 215 -1.99 -12.84 0.07
C LEU A 215 -1.41 -12.23 1.35
N VAL A 216 -0.15 -12.54 1.66
CA VAL A 216 0.55 -12.09 2.87
C VAL A 216 1.46 -10.91 2.51
N ILE A 217 1.40 -9.82 3.28
CA ILE A 217 2.38 -8.74 3.17
C ILE A 217 3.78 -9.28 3.46
N ARG A 218 4.76 -8.88 2.65
CA ARG A 218 6.18 -9.05 2.93
C ARG A 218 6.88 -7.73 2.64
N LEU A 219 7.51 -7.14 3.66
CA LEU A 219 8.29 -5.91 3.51
C LEU A 219 9.58 -6.14 2.70
N ALA A 220 10.24 -5.08 2.25
CA ALA A 220 11.38 -5.15 1.34
C ALA A 220 12.49 -6.13 1.77
N HIS A 221 12.82 -6.21 3.07
CA HIS A 221 13.84 -7.13 3.60
C HIS A 221 13.46 -8.61 3.53
N ASN A 222 12.18 -8.90 3.26
CA ASN A 222 11.63 -10.24 3.10
C ASN A 222 11.46 -10.67 1.63
N GLN A 223 11.76 -9.78 0.67
CA GLN A 223 11.55 -9.98 -0.76
C GLN A 223 12.84 -10.50 -1.42
N PRO A 224 12.73 -11.27 -2.52
CA PRO A 224 13.90 -11.54 -3.35
C PRO A 224 14.40 -10.24 -3.97
N THR A 225 15.69 -10.14 -4.21
CA THR A 225 16.18 -9.10 -5.13
C THR A 225 15.62 -9.36 -6.52
N SER A 226 15.50 -8.32 -7.35
CA SER A 226 15.12 -8.49 -8.75
C SER A 226 16.34 -8.86 -9.59
N TYR A 227 16.10 -9.45 -10.77
CA TYR A 227 17.15 -9.73 -11.75
C TYR A 227 17.93 -8.48 -12.16
N PRO A 228 17.29 -7.34 -12.51
CA PRO A 228 18.06 -6.16 -12.90
C PRO A 228 18.87 -5.54 -11.75
N TYR A 229 18.47 -5.74 -10.50
CA TYR A 229 19.29 -5.34 -9.34
C TYR A 229 20.56 -6.21 -9.24
N ARG A 230 20.40 -7.54 -9.31
CA ARG A 230 21.55 -8.48 -9.27
C ARG A 230 22.54 -8.28 -10.43
N LEU A 231 22.10 -7.74 -11.56
CA LEU A 231 22.98 -7.40 -12.68
C LEU A 231 23.86 -6.17 -12.43
N ARG A 232 23.43 -5.25 -11.57
CA ARG A 232 24.07 -3.93 -11.36
C ARG A 232 24.85 -3.82 -10.06
N TYR A 233 24.56 -4.68 -9.09
CA TYR A 233 25.08 -4.59 -7.72
C TYR A 233 25.71 -5.91 -7.28
N SER A 234 26.64 -5.84 -6.33
CA SER A 234 27.36 -7.01 -5.84
C SER A 234 26.49 -7.93 -4.96
N PRO A 235 26.93 -9.17 -4.70
CA PRO A 235 26.27 -10.05 -3.73
C PRO A 235 26.14 -9.42 -2.33
N GLU A 236 27.13 -8.64 -1.88
CA GLU A 236 27.11 -7.93 -0.60
C GLU A 236 26.00 -6.86 -0.56
N ASP A 237 25.80 -6.12 -1.65
CA ASP A 237 24.70 -5.18 -1.78
C ASP A 237 23.33 -5.87 -1.73
N THR A 238 23.24 -7.07 -2.31
CA THR A 238 22.04 -7.91 -2.24
C THR A 238 21.75 -8.34 -0.80
N LEU A 239 22.76 -8.79 -0.05
CA LEU A 239 22.60 -9.17 1.35
C LEU A 239 22.22 -7.98 2.24
N ARG A 240 22.74 -6.79 1.94
CA ARG A 240 22.40 -5.55 2.66
C ARG A 240 20.93 -5.18 2.51
N LEU A 241 20.32 -5.39 1.34
CA LEU A 241 18.89 -5.14 1.13
C LEU A 241 17.97 -6.06 1.95
N MET A 242 18.45 -7.26 2.29
CA MET A 242 17.71 -8.23 3.09
C MET A 242 17.74 -7.92 4.58
N GLN A 243 18.47 -6.88 5.00
CA GLN A 243 18.47 -6.43 6.39
C GLN A 243 17.29 -5.49 6.64
N PRO A 244 16.50 -5.71 7.70
CA PRO A 244 15.38 -4.84 8.01
C PRO A 244 15.89 -3.45 8.44
N ALA A 245 15.21 -2.41 7.99
CA ALA A 245 15.53 -1.05 8.39
C ALA A 245 15.05 -0.78 9.83
N SER A 246 15.90 -0.20 10.66
CA SER A 246 15.48 0.35 11.94
C SER A 246 14.94 1.76 11.77
N ILE A 247 13.92 2.10 12.55
CA ILE A 247 13.25 3.40 12.53
C ILE A 247 13.24 3.97 13.96
N THR A 248 13.62 5.23 14.10
CA THR A 248 13.50 5.97 15.36
C THR A 248 12.32 6.95 15.30
N GLY A 249 11.85 7.40 16.46
CA GLY A 249 10.71 8.32 16.54
C GLY A 249 9.39 7.62 16.21
N ASN A 250 8.41 8.37 15.71
CA ASN A 250 7.10 7.81 15.37
C ASN A 250 7.17 6.93 14.11
N ILE A 251 6.63 5.72 14.18
CA ILE A 251 6.48 4.84 13.03
C ILE A 251 5.05 4.95 12.52
N LYS A 252 4.89 5.39 11.27
CA LYS A 252 3.64 5.29 10.53
C LYS A 252 3.84 4.30 9.40
N THR A 253 3.06 3.23 9.37
CA THR A 253 3.07 2.32 8.20
C THR A 253 2.51 3.07 6.99
N PRO A 254 2.80 2.68 5.76
CA PRO A 254 1.98 3.07 4.62
C PRO A 254 0.53 2.65 4.86
N TRP A 255 -0.41 3.28 4.18
CA TRP A 255 -1.79 2.80 4.13
C TRP A 255 -1.82 1.48 3.38
N ARG A 256 -2.44 0.46 3.98
CA ARG A 256 -2.81 -0.78 3.29
C ARG A 256 -4.19 -0.55 2.69
N VAL A 257 -4.27 -0.54 1.36
CA VAL A 257 -5.46 -0.10 0.61
C VAL A 257 -6.07 -1.29 -0.13
N VAL A 258 -7.38 -1.44 0.00
CA VAL A 258 -8.20 -2.31 -0.85
C VAL A 258 -9.15 -1.41 -1.64
N MET A 259 -8.83 -1.20 -2.92
CA MET A 259 -9.72 -0.56 -3.88
C MET A 259 -10.85 -1.53 -4.24
N ILE A 260 -12.06 -1.03 -4.45
CA ILE A 260 -13.27 -1.82 -4.68
C ILE A 260 -14.16 -1.11 -5.70
N GLY A 261 -14.52 -1.82 -6.78
CA GLY A 261 -15.39 -1.32 -7.83
C GLY A 261 -16.45 -2.34 -8.21
N ALA A 262 -17.65 -1.86 -8.52
CA ALA A 262 -18.69 -2.71 -9.12
C ALA A 262 -18.32 -3.17 -10.53
N ASP A 263 -17.44 -2.42 -11.19
CA ASP A 263 -16.93 -2.66 -12.54
C ASP A 263 -15.53 -2.05 -12.72
N LEU A 264 -14.92 -2.28 -13.88
CA LEU A 264 -13.61 -1.72 -14.23
C LEU A 264 -13.62 -0.19 -14.35
N ASN A 265 -14.74 0.41 -14.73
CA ASN A 265 -14.86 1.88 -14.80
C ASN A 265 -14.66 2.49 -13.42
N THR A 266 -15.27 1.89 -12.39
CA THR A 266 -15.08 2.31 -11.00
C THR A 266 -13.64 2.12 -10.55
N MET A 267 -12.98 1.03 -10.96
CA MET A 267 -11.57 0.77 -10.62
C MET A 267 -10.62 1.81 -11.23
N VAL A 268 -10.78 2.11 -12.53
CA VAL A 268 -9.95 3.10 -13.24
C VAL A 268 -10.23 4.52 -12.73
N ASN A 269 -11.50 4.80 -12.40
CA ASN A 269 -11.91 6.09 -11.85
C ASN A 269 -11.92 6.11 -10.32
N PHE A 270 -11.17 5.21 -9.64
CA PHE A 270 -10.91 5.33 -8.22
C PHE A 270 -10.14 6.63 -8.01
N ARG A 271 -10.88 7.72 -7.78
CA ARG A 271 -10.37 9.07 -8.03
C ARG A 271 -9.21 9.35 -7.09
N ASN A 272 -8.05 9.66 -7.68
CA ASN A 272 -6.89 10.22 -6.99
C ASN A 272 -6.54 9.47 -5.70
N SER A 273 -6.34 8.15 -5.81
CA SER A 273 -5.95 7.26 -4.70
C SER A 273 -4.91 7.90 -3.78
N GLU A 274 -3.83 8.44 -4.36
CA GLU A 274 -2.75 9.07 -3.62
C GLU A 274 -3.18 10.37 -2.91
N ALA A 275 -4.03 11.18 -3.56
CA ALA A 275 -4.57 12.41 -2.99
C ALA A 275 -5.52 12.14 -1.81
N LYS A 276 -6.09 10.93 -1.69
CA LYS A 276 -6.87 10.55 -0.49
C LYS A 276 -6.00 10.39 0.76
N PHE A 277 -4.69 10.18 0.58
CA PHE A 277 -3.77 9.83 1.67
C PHE A 277 -2.61 10.82 1.84
N TYR A 278 -2.33 11.66 0.83
CA TYR A 278 -1.25 12.65 0.88
C TYR A 278 -1.61 13.95 0.14
N ARG A 279 -1.09 15.08 0.61
CA ARG A 279 -1.34 16.43 0.03
C ARG A 279 -0.03 17.20 -0.11
N PHE A 280 0.18 17.83 -1.26
CA PHE A 280 1.20 18.86 -1.45
C PHE A 280 0.66 20.24 -1.04
N SER A 281 1.49 21.04 -0.36
CA SER A 281 1.11 22.36 0.14
C SER A 281 1.11 23.45 -0.95
N ASN A 282 1.97 23.32 -1.97
CA ASN A 282 2.04 24.23 -3.10
C ASN A 282 2.47 23.48 -4.37
N ILE A 283 1.68 23.62 -5.45
CA ILE A 283 1.90 22.94 -6.74
C ILE A 283 2.00 23.92 -7.92
N THR A 284 2.05 25.24 -7.67
CA THR A 284 1.98 26.27 -8.74
C THR A 284 3.16 26.26 -9.70
N ILE A 285 4.29 25.68 -9.30
CA ILE A 285 5.50 25.56 -10.13
C ILE A 285 5.51 24.29 -11.02
N LEU A 286 4.59 23.36 -10.82
CA LEU A 286 4.53 22.11 -11.59
C LEU A 286 3.81 22.35 -12.92
N ARG A 287 4.43 21.90 -14.02
CA ARG A 287 3.84 21.95 -15.37
C ARG A 287 3.93 20.57 -16.02
N PRO A 288 2.81 19.95 -16.43
CA PRO A 288 2.83 18.77 -17.27
C PRO A 288 3.58 19.06 -18.57
N ALA A 289 4.39 18.12 -19.04
CA ALA A 289 5.18 18.25 -20.25
C ALA A 289 5.06 16.99 -21.12
N ILE A 290 5.15 17.18 -22.43
CA ILE A 290 5.37 16.11 -23.39
C ILE A 290 6.86 16.11 -23.71
N ILE A 291 7.51 14.97 -23.56
CA ILE A 291 8.94 14.80 -23.87
C ILE A 291 9.03 13.99 -25.16
N HIS A 292 9.70 14.54 -26.17
CA HIS A 292 10.05 13.80 -27.38
C HIS A 292 11.44 13.16 -27.20
N TYR A 293 11.52 11.84 -27.32
CA TYR A 293 12.77 11.10 -27.28
C TYR A 293 13.25 10.79 -28.70
N LEU A 294 14.54 11.03 -28.96
CA LEU A 294 15.19 10.57 -30.18
C LEU A 294 15.40 9.06 -30.07
N THR A 295 14.87 8.31 -31.03
CA THR A 295 15.19 6.88 -31.16
C THR A 295 16.44 6.71 -32.01
N SER A 296 17.20 5.63 -31.82
CA SER A 296 18.45 5.37 -32.57
C SER A 296 18.28 5.35 -34.10
N ARG A 297 17.05 5.20 -34.61
CA ARG A 297 16.71 5.36 -36.04
C ARG A 297 16.78 6.80 -36.56
N GLN A 298 16.79 7.81 -35.71
CA GLN A 298 16.93 9.22 -36.11
C GLN A 298 18.38 9.72 -36.10
N LEU A 299 19.33 8.92 -35.59
CA LEU A 299 20.75 9.27 -35.57
C LEU A 299 21.52 8.88 -36.84
N THR A 300 20.89 8.22 -37.81
CA THR A 300 21.56 7.75 -39.05
C THR A 300 21.17 8.49 -40.32
N ALA A 301 20.45 9.62 -40.24
CA ALA A 301 20.07 10.40 -41.41
C ALA A 301 21.05 11.56 -41.70
N ALA A 302 22.34 11.26 -41.84
CA ALA A 302 23.29 12.01 -42.67
C ALA A 302 24.61 11.22 -42.76
N PRO A 303 25.03 10.72 -43.93
CA PRO A 303 26.42 10.32 -44.09
C PRO A 303 27.30 11.57 -43.95
N PRO A 304 28.48 11.48 -43.29
CA PRO A 304 29.41 12.58 -43.26
C PRO A 304 29.82 12.95 -44.71
N PRO A 305 30.05 14.23 -45.02
CA PRO A 305 30.50 14.63 -46.34
C PRO A 305 31.82 13.91 -46.66
N ILE A 306 31.86 13.27 -47.82
CA ILE A 306 33.06 12.66 -48.37
C ILE A 306 34.07 13.80 -48.60
N LEU A 307 35.09 13.89 -47.76
CA LEU A 307 36.25 14.76 -48.01
C LEU A 307 37.05 14.17 -49.17
N ASN A 308 37.11 14.91 -50.27
CA ASN A 308 37.85 14.56 -51.47
C ASN A 308 39.36 14.72 -51.21
N PRO A 309 40.23 13.70 -51.35
CA PRO A 309 41.64 13.77 -50.94
C PRO A 309 42.58 14.56 -51.87
N LEU A 310 42.12 15.56 -52.62
CA LEU A 310 42.91 16.20 -53.69
C LEU A 310 42.96 17.74 -53.62
N GLU A 311 42.91 18.33 -52.42
CA GLU A 311 43.00 19.79 -52.30
C GLU A 311 43.86 20.30 -51.13
N ASN A 312 44.97 19.60 -50.82
CA ASN A 312 46.02 20.15 -49.96
C ASN A 312 47.42 19.84 -50.50
N GLN A 313 47.66 20.25 -51.75
CA GLN A 313 48.99 20.64 -52.20
C GLN A 313 48.95 22.09 -52.66
N ARG A 314 49.18 23.01 -51.73
CA ARG A 314 49.88 24.27 -52.00
C ARG A 314 50.16 24.98 -50.67
N ASN A 315 51.39 25.51 -50.57
CA ASN A 315 51.96 26.31 -49.48
C ASN A 315 52.75 25.52 -48.42
N LEU A 316 53.75 24.76 -48.89
CA LEU A 316 55.06 24.79 -48.23
C LEU A 316 55.81 26.01 -48.76
N ASN A 317 56.15 26.95 -47.89
CA ASN A 317 57.37 27.75 -48.05
C ASN A 317 58.02 27.98 -46.67
N PRO A 318 59.36 28.02 -46.58
CA PRO A 318 60.11 27.69 -45.37
C PRO A 318 60.58 28.91 -44.56
N MET A 319 60.92 28.61 -43.30
CA MET A 319 61.90 29.28 -42.41
C MET A 319 61.82 30.80 -42.22
N GLN A 320 61.47 31.23 -41.00
CA GLN A 320 62.44 31.72 -39.99
C GLN A 320 61.89 31.50 -38.59
#